data_AF-A0A1U7SP02-F1
#
_entry.id   AF-A0A1U7SP02-F1
#
_cell.length_a   1.000
_cell.length_b   1.000
_cell.length_c   1.000
_cell.angle_alpha   90.00
_cell.angle_beta   90.00
_cell.angle_gamma   90.00
#
_symmetry.space_group_name_H-M   'P 1'
#
loop_
_entity.id
_entity.type
_entity.pdbx_description
1 polymer ?
#
loop_
_entity_poly.entity_id
_entity_poly.type
_entity_poly.pdbx_seq_one_letter_code
_entity_poly.pdbx_strand_id
1 'polypeptide(L)'
;MAVQGRAQAFPGDGARHWGNLARWRGSVAPRPGESRGASCRMNVGVAHSEGNPNTRVMNSRGIWLAYGILVGVLHIVLLSIPFFSIPVVWTLTNVIHNLAMYWLLHTVKGTPFETPDQGKARLLTHWEQIDYGTQCTSSRKFLSISPVVLYLLTSFYTKYDPAHFIINTASLLSVLLPKLPQFHGVRVFGINKY
;
A
#
# COMPACT_ATOMS: atom_id res chain seq x y z
N MET A 1 -2.93 59.33 2.22
CA MET A 1 -4.10 60.20 2.47
C MET A 1 -4.83 60.41 1.16
N ALA A 2 -5.97 59.73 0.95
CA ALA A 2 -7.08 60.15 0.09
C ALA A 2 -8.24 59.17 0.34
N VAL A 3 -9.29 59.70 0.94
CA VAL A 3 -10.58 59.07 1.23
C VAL A 3 -11.55 59.51 0.13
N GLN A 4 -12.34 58.59 -0.45
CA GLN A 4 -13.70 58.80 -0.98
C GLN A 4 -14.15 57.43 -1.53
N GLY A 5 -15.34 56.86 -1.35
CA GLY A 5 -16.64 57.33 -0.91
C GLY A 5 -17.69 56.47 -1.63
N ARG A 6 -18.63 55.87 -0.89
CA ARG A 6 -19.72 54.97 -1.34
C ARG A 6 -20.55 55.53 -2.51
N ALA A 7 -21.11 54.61 -3.32
CA ALA A 7 -22.51 54.71 -3.76
C ALA A 7 -23.09 53.31 -4.11
N GLN A 8 -24.25 52.99 -3.53
CA GLN A 8 -25.13 51.89 -3.94
C GLN A 8 -25.97 52.33 -5.14
N ALA A 9 -26.26 51.42 -6.07
CA ALA A 9 -27.43 51.47 -6.94
C ALA A 9 -27.73 50.07 -7.51
N PHE A 10 -28.91 49.52 -7.20
CA PHE A 10 -29.60 48.54 -8.04
C PHE A 10 -30.25 49.30 -9.21
N PRO A 11 -30.39 48.70 -10.41
CA PRO A 11 -31.67 48.05 -10.72
C PRO A 11 -31.57 46.85 -11.69
N GLY A 12 -32.67 46.14 -11.87
CA GLY A 12 -33.07 45.71 -13.21
C GLY A 12 -33.19 44.21 -13.46
N ASP A 13 -34.44 43.77 -13.45
CA ASP A 13 -34.99 42.49 -13.88
C ASP A 13 -34.48 41.93 -15.22
N GLY A 14 -34.63 40.60 -15.34
CA GLY A 14 -35.08 40.00 -16.59
C GLY A 14 -34.11 39.02 -17.23
N ALA A 15 -34.24 37.73 -16.87
CA ALA A 15 -34.09 36.58 -17.80
C ALA A 15 -33.91 35.25 -17.05
N ARG A 16 -34.94 34.73 -16.40
CA ARG A 16 -35.03 33.29 -16.07
C ARG A 16 -36.47 32.81 -16.13
N HIS A 17 -37.02 32.82 -17.34
CA HIS A 17 -38.22 32.07 -17.67
C HIS A 17 -37.89 31.19 -18.88
N TRP A 18 -38.60 30.05 -19.00
CA TRP A 18 -38.46 28.97 -19.98
C TRP A 18 -37.57 27.79 -19.59
N GLY A 19 -38.22 26.76 -19.03
CA GLY A 19 -37.68 25.41 -19.02
C GLY A 19 -38.31 24.48 -17.99
N ASN A 20 -39.63 24.44 -17.80
CA ASN A 20 -40.30 23.41 -16.99
C ASN A 20 -41.83 23.30 -17.26
N LEU A 21 -42.24 23.17 -18.52
CA LEU A 21 -43.62 22.78 -18.87
C LEU A 21 -43.61 21.80 -20.05
N ALA A 22 -43.21 20.55 -19.78
CA ALA A 22 -43.47 19.41 -20.66
C ALA A 22 -43.57 18.13 -19.82
N ARG A 23 -44.49 18.13 -18.85
CA ARG A 23 -44.92 16.92 -18.12
C ARG A 23 -46.41 16.79 -18.34
N TRP A 24 -46.80 15.81 -19.17
CA TRP A 24 -48.11 15.15 -19.30
C TRP A 24 -48.52 14.95 -20.76
N ARG A 25 -48.00 13.88 -21.39
CA ARG A 25 -48.75 13.12 -22.40
C ARG A 25 -48.19 11.70 -22.48
N GLY A 26 -49.04 10.70 -22.26
CA GLY A 26 -48.74 9.31 -22.61
C GLY A 26 -48.88 8.28 -21.47
N SER A 27 -50.08 8.11 -20.92
CA SER A 27 -50.46 6.82 -20.31
C SER A 27 -51.22 6.02 -21.36
N VAL A 28 -50.50 5.24 -22.17
CA VAL A 28 -51.09 4.24 -23.06
C VAL A 28 -51.09 2.92 -22.30
N ALA A 29 -52.27 2.36 -22.06
CA ALA A 29 -52.43 1.04 -21.47
C ALA A 29 -51.83 -0.04 -22.39
N PRO A 30 -51.14 -1.08 -21.86
CA PRO A 30 -50.59 -2.15 -22.69
C PRO A 30 -51.70 -3.10 -23.16
N ARG A 31 -51.63 -3.53 -24.43
CA ARG A 31 -52.50 -4.56 -25.02
C ARG A 31 -52.11 -5.95 -24.50
N PRO A 32 -53.06 -6.89 -24.32
CA PRO A 32 -52.74 -8.24 -23.88
C PRO A 32 -52.30 -9.09 -25.08
N GLY A 33 -51.10 -9.69 -25.02
CA GLY A 33 -50.69 -10.66 -26.03
C GLY A 33 -49.21 -10.76 -26.37
N GLU A 34 -48.29 -10.18 -25.60
CA GLU A 34 -46.86 -10.31 -25.88
C GLU A 34 -46.17 -11.13 -24.78
N SER A 35 -45.82 -12.36 -25.14
CA SER A 35 -45.06 -13.32 -24.36
C SER A 35 -43.75 -12.67 -23.89
N ARG A 36 -43.70 -12.33 -22.59
CA ARG A 36 -42.50 -11.92 -21.90
C ARG A 36 -41.51 -13.08 -21.89
N GLY A 37 -40.70 -13.18 -22.95
CA GLY A 37 -39.35 -13.73 -22.83
C GLY A 37 -38.64 -12.86 -21.81
N ALA A 38 -38.64 -13.30 -20.55
CA ALA A 38 -37.89 -12.69 -19.49
C ALA A 38 -36.40 -12.88 -19.85
N SER A 39 -35.89 -11.98 -20.69
CA SER A 39 -34.46 -11.71 -20.77
C SER A 39 -34.09 -11.25 -19.37
N CYS A 40 -33.63 -12.20 -18.56
CA CYS A 40 -32.96 -11.93 -17.32
C CYS A 40 -31.75 -11.08 -17.71
N ARG A 41 -31.94 -9.76 -17.67
CA ARG A 41 -30.85 -8.81 -17.63
C ARG A 41 -30.17 -9.12 -16.30
N MET A 42 -29.24 -10.07 -16.34
CA MET A 42 -28.24 -10.18 -15.29
C MET A 42 -27.57 -8.82 -15.30
N ASN A 43 -27.97 -7.97 -14.36
CA ASN A 43 -27.07 -6.96 -13.84
C ASN A 43 -25.91 -7.78 -13.27
N VAL A 44 -24.95 -8.11 -14.14
CA VAL A 44 -23.57 -8.27 -13.73
C VAL A 44 -23.21 -6.89 -13.18
N GLY A 45 -23.62 -6.65 -11.93
CA GLY A 45 -22.86 -5.77 -11.08
C GLY A 45 -21.45 -6.27 -11.28
N VAL A 46 -20.64 -5.46 -11.95
CA VAL A 46 -19.21 -5.70 -12.02
C VAL A 46 -18.85 -5.70 -10.55
N ALA A 47 -18.79 -6.89 -9.95
CA ALA A 47 -18.09 -7.07 -8.72
C ALA A 47 -16.72 -6.52 -9.10
N HIS A 48 -16.42 -5.32 -8.61
CA HIS A 48 -15.04 -4.94 -8.46
C HIS A 48 -14.53 -6.02 -7.51
N SER A 49 -14.12 -7.17 -8.08
CA SER A 49 -13.21 -8.09 -7.42
C SER A 49 -12.20 -7.14 -6.83
N GLU A 50 -12.13 -7.07 -5.50
CA GLU A 50 -11.07 -6.29 -4.89
C GLU A 50 -9.80 -6.88 -5.48
N GLY A 51 -9.21 -6.17 -6.45
CA GLY A 51 -8.08 -6.69 -7.18
C GLY A 51 -7.00 -6.97 -6.16
N ASN A 52 -6.40 -8.15 -6.23
CA ASN A 52 -5.30 -8.63 -5.38
C ASN A 52 -5.07 -7.78 -4.10
N PRO A 53 -5.53 -8.22 -2.91
CA PRO A 53 -5.46 -7.41 -1.68
C PRO A 53 -4.04 -6.98 -1.29
N ASN A 54 -3.00 -7.70 -1.76
CA ASN A 54 -1.60 -7.32 -1.55
C ASN A 54 -1.22 -5.98 -2.18
N THR A 55 -2.01 -5.48 -3.14
CA THR A 55 -1.79 -4.17 -3.77
C THR A 55 -2.11 -3.01 -2.83
N ARG A 56 -3.09 -3.17 -1.93
CA ARG A 56 -3.64 -2.10 -1.08
C ARG A 56 -3.33 -2.25 0.40
N VAL A 57 -3.01 -3.46 0.87
CA VAL A 57 -2.81 -3.75 2.30
C VAL A 57 -1.81 -2.79 2.96
N MET A 58 -0.72 -2.49 2.24
CA MET A 58 0.38 -1.69 2.75
C MET A 58 0.10 -0.17 2.73
N ASN A 59 -1.01 0.28 2.15
CA ASN A 59 -1.38 1.69 2.03
C ASN A 59 -2.10 2.21 3.30
N SER A 60 -2.59 1.31 4.16
CA SER A 60 -3.33 1.70 5.36
C SER A 60 -2.41 2.26 6.46
N ARG A 61 -2.84 3.33 7.14
CA ARG A 61 -2.08 3.86 8.30
C ARG A 61 -1.99 2.86 9.45
N GLY A 62 -3.00 2.00 9.59
CA GLY A 62 -3.05 0.95 10.60
C GLY A 62 -1.93 -0.08 10.46
N ILE A 63 -1.58 -0.49 9.24
CA ILE A 63 -0.50 -1.46 9.02
C ILE A 63 0.87 -0.86 9.36
N TRP A 64 1.07 0.45 9.12
CA TRP A 64 2.32 1.15 9.46
C TRP A 64 2.50 1.23 10.98
N LEU A 65 1.41 1.51 11.71
CA LEU A 65 1.42 1.51 13.17
C LEU A 65 1.67 0.10 13.73
N ALA A 66 0.92 -0.89 13.23
CA ALA A 66 1.07 -2.29 13.66
C ALA A 66 2.50 -2.80 13.41
N TYR A 67 3.09 -2.43 12.27
CA TYR A 67 4.49 -2.71 11.98
C TYR A 67 5.44 -2.10 13.02
N GLY A 68 5.30 -0.81 13.34
CA GLY A 68 6.13 -0.16 14.36
C GLY A 68 5.99 -0.81 15.74
N ILE A 69 4.76 -1.15 16.14
CA ILE A 69 4.48 -1.87 17.38
C ILE A 69 5.15 -3.25 17.37
N LEU A 70 5.04 -4.00 16.28
CA LEU A 70 5.64 -5.32 16.17
C LEU A 70 7.17 -5.27 16.35
N VAL A 71 7.84 -4.28 15.75
CA VAL A 71 9.29 -4.07 15.94
C VAL A 71 9.60 -3.69 17.39
N GLY A 72 8.80 -2.82 17.99
CA GLY A 72 8.94 -2.45 19.41
C GLY A 72 8.78 -3.66 20.34
N VAL A 73 7.76 -4.48 20.12
CA VAL A 73 7.52 -5.70 20.89
C VAL A 73 8.68 -6.68 20.74
N LEU A 74 9.17 -6.93 19.52
CA LEU A 74 10.38 -7.74 19.30
C LEU A 74 11.56 -7.22 20.13
N HIS A 75 11.79 -5.91 20.13
CA HIS A 75 12.88 -5.29 20.88
C HIS A 75 12.72 -5.48 22.39
N ILE A 76 11.52 -5.28 22.94
CA ILE A 76 11.24 -5.49 24.37
C ILE A 76 11.41 -6.96 24.77
N VAL A 77 10.98 -7.90 23.93
CA VAL A 77 11.18 -9.34 24.16
C VAL A 77 12.67 -9.67 24.22
N LEU A 78 13.48 -9.13 23.31
CA LEU A 78 14.93 -9.33 23.32
C LEU A 78 15.61 -8.68 24.55
N LEU A 79 15.16 -7.50 24.97
CA LEU A 79 15.65 -6.84 26.20
C LEU A 79 15.31 -7.63 27.47
N SER A 80 14.29 -8.47 27.44
CA SER A 80 13.88 -9.29 28.58
C SER A 80 14.82 -10.48 28.83
N ILE A 81 15.79 -10.72 27.95
CA ILE A 81 16.77 -11.81 28.06
C ILE A 81 17.99 -11.34 28.85
N PRO A 82 18.27 -11.90 30.05
CA PRO A 82 19.25 -11.34 30.99
C PRO A 82 20.71 -11.44 30.53
N PHE A 83 21.01 -12.24 29.50
CA PHE A 83 22.36 -12.45 28.99
C PHE A 83 22.74 -11.52 27.83
N PHE A 84 21.81 -10.71 27.32
CA PHE A 84 22.09 -9.82 26.21
C PHE A 84 22.44 -8.42 26.68
N SER A 85 23.55 -7.89 26.16
CA SER A 85 23.90 -6.50 26.32
C SER A 85 23.04 -5.62 25.41
N ILE A 86 22.86 -4.35 25.77
CA ILE A 86 22.07 -3.39 24.99
C ILE A 86 22.53 -3.32 23.51
N PRO A 87 23.84 -3.23 23.18
CA PRO A 87 24.31 -3.27 21.79
C PRO A 87 23.91 -4.56 21.04
N VAL A 88 24.00 -5.72 21.69
CA VAL A 88 23.61 -7.01 21.11
C VAL A 88 22.12 -7.03 20.80
N VAL A 89 21.28 -6.54 21.71
CA VAL A 89 19.82 -6.49 21.49
C VAL A 89 19.47 -5.61 20.30
N TRP A 90 20.10 -4.44 20.16
CA TRP A 90 19.89 -3.58 18.99
C TRP A 90 20.32 -4.26 17.68
N THR A 91 21.48 -4.92 17.66
CA THR A 91 21.92 -5.70 16.49
C THR A 91 20.96 -6.84 16.17
N LEU A 92 20.53 -7.62 17.16
CA LEU A 92 19.57 -8.71 16.95
C LEU A 92 18.22 -8.19 16.43
N THR A 93 17.74 -7.07 16.97
CA THR A 93 16.50 -6.43 16.50
C THR A 93 16.62 -6.05 15.03
N ASN A 94 17.73 -5.40 14.63
CA ASN A 94 17.99 -5.00 13.26
C ASN A 94 18.12 -6.21 12.31
N VAL A 95 18.85 -7.26 12.71
CA VAL A 95 19.03 -8.46 11.89
C VAL A 95 17.73 -9.24 11.71
N ILE A 96 16.98 -9.51 12.80
CA ILE A 96 15.70 -10.24 12.75
C ILE A 96 14.69 -9.46 11.92
N HIS A 97 14.63 -8.14 12.11
CA HIS A 97 13.79 -7.26 11.31
C HIS A 97 14.12 -7.34 9.81
N ASN A 98 15.40 -7.21 9.46
CA ASN A 98 15.85 -7.26 8.06
C ASN A 98 15.56 -8.62 7.42
N LEU A 99 15.77 -9.72 8.16
CA LEU A 99 15.46 -11.07 7.71
C LEU A 99 13.96 -11.28 7.50
N ALA A 100 13.13 -10.87 8.47
CA ALA A 100 11.68 -10.97 8.37
C ALA A 100 11.14 -10.14 7.19
N MET A 101 11.65 -8.91 7.04
CA MET A 101 11.30 -8.03 5.92
C MET A 101 11.71 -8.62 4.57
N TYR A 102 12.91 -9.22 4.47
CA TYR A 102 13.35 -9.89 3.26
C TYR A 102 12.43 -11.07 2.93
N TRP A 103 12.14 -11.92 3.90
CA TRP A 103 11.32 -13.11 3.71
C TRP A 103 9.88 -12.75 3.27
N LEU A 104 9.22 -11.83 4.00
CA LEU A 104 7.86 -11.40 3.69
C LEU A 104 7.75 -10.71 2.33
N LEU A 105 8.70 -9.85 1.98
CA LEU A 105 8.60 -9.02 0.78
C LEU A 105 9.15 -9.69 -0.48
N HIS A 106 10.19 -10.52 -0.35
CA HIS A 106 10.93 -11.07 -1.48
C HIS A 106 10.87 -12.60 -1.60
N THR A 107 10.43 -13.32 -0.56
CA THR A 107 10.26 -14.78 -0.63
C THR A 107 8.80 -15.19 -0.79
N VAL A 108 7.87 -14.54 -0.10
CA VAL A 108 6.43 -14.85 -0.20
C VAL A 108 5.88 -14.42 -1.57
N LYS A 109 5.26 -15.36 -2.29
CA LYS A 109 4.63 -15.18 -3.61
C LYS A 109 3.13 -15.49 -3.56
N GLY A 110 2.37 -14.94 -4.51
CA GLY A 110 0.92 -15.13 -4.60
C GLY A 110 0.14 -14.33 -3.55
N THR A 111 -1.14 -14.64 -3.40
CA THR A 111 -2.02 -14.09 -2.37
C THR A 111 -2.52 -15.24 -1.50
N PRO A 112 -2.33 -15.23 -0.17
CA PRO A 112 -2.63 -16.41 0.66
C PRO A 112 -4.11 -16.80 0.73
N PHE A 113 -5.02 -15.89 0.37
CA PHE A 113 -6.46 -16.02 0.62
C PHE A 113 -7.35 -15.83 -0.63
N GLU A 114 -6.80 -15.61 -1.82
CA GLU A 114 -7.59 -15.59 -3.06
C GLU A 114 -7.57 -16.95 -3.77
N THR A 115 -8.57 -17.18 -4.62
CA THR A 115 -8.79 -18.40 -5.40
C THR A 115 -7.54 -18.86 -6.19
N PRO A 116 -7.46 -20.16 -6.58
CA PRO A 116 -6.30 -20.73 -7.28
C PRO A 116 -5.93 -20.05 -8.62
N ASP A 117 -6.85 -19.28 -9.20
CA ASP A 117 -6.65 -18.57 -10.48
C ASP A 117 -6.07 -17.16 -10.29
N GLN A 118 -4.89 -17.09 -9.68
CA GLN A 118 -4.21 -15.81 -9.41
C GLN A 118 -3.45 -15.24 -10.61
N GLY A 119 -3.53 -15.91 -11.77
CA GLY A 119 -2.84 -15.51 -13.00
C GLY A 119 -1.37 -15.14 -12.77
N LYS A 120 -0.99 -13.91 -13.16
CA LYS A 120 0.37 -13.36 -12.99
C LYS A 120 0.76 -13.15 -11.53
N ALA A 121 -0.18 -12.92 -10.61
CA ALA A 121 0.12 -12.64 -9.19
C ALA A 121 0.74 -13.85 -8.47
N ARG A 122 0.46 -15.08 -8.91
CA ARG A 122 1.06 -16.31 -8.37
C ARG A 122 2.59 -16.32 -8.45
N LEU A 123 3.14 -15.69 -9.50
CA LEU A 123 4.58 -15.68 -9.75
C LEU A 123 5.28 -14.49 -9.12
N LEU A 124 4.55 -13.44 -8.74
CA LEU A 124 5.09 -12.19 -8.21
C LEU A 124 5.28 -12.26 -6.70
N THR A 125 6.35 -11.65 -6.18
CA THR A 125 6.56 -11.51 -4.74
C THR A 125 5.63 -10.44 -4.16
N HIS A 126 5.44 -10.43 -2.84
CA HIS A 126 4.65 -9.39 -2.20
C HIS A 126 5.16 -7.97 -2.52
N TRP A 127 6.49 -7.77 -2.58
CA TRP A 127 7.10 -6.50 -3.02
C TRP A 127 6.71 -6.09 -4.43
N GLU A 128 6.64 -7.03 -5.37
CA GLU A 128 6.28 -6.74 -6.76
C GLU A 128 4.79 -6.40 -6.89
N GLN A 129 3.95 -6.94 -5.99
CA GLN A 129 2.50 -6.73 -5.99
C GLN A 129 2.06 -5.42 -5.31
N ILE A 130 2.79 -4.91 -4.31
CA ILE A 130 2.42 -3.69 -3.57
C ILE A 130 2.19 -2.50 -4.53
N ASP A 131 1.12 -1.75 -4.28
CA ASP A 131 0.71 -0.59 -5.08
C ASP A 131 0.72 -0.87 -6.61
N TYR A 132 0.29 -2.07 -7.01
CA TYR A 132 0.22 -2.49 -8.43
C TYR A 132 1.57 -2.46 -9.16
N GLY A 133 2.69 -2.58 -8.45
CA GLY A 133 4.02 -2.49 -9.05
C GLY A 133 4.50 -1.06 -9.31
N THR A 134 3.70 -0.03 -8.96
CA THR A 134 4.08 1.37 -9.14
C THR A 134 5.27 1.71 -8.25
N GLN A 135 6.29 2.33 -8.84
CA GLN A 135 7.51 2.71 -8.12
C GLN A 135 7.27 4.02 -7.34
N CYS A 136 8.10 4.26 -6.31
CA CYS A 136 8.13 5.52 -5.55
C CYS A 136 6.84 5.89 -4.79
N THR A 137 5.98 4.92 -4.47
CA THR A 137 4.80 5.13 -3.62
C THR A 137 5.16 5.33 -2.15
N SER A 138 4.24 5.91 -1.38
CA SER A 138 4.43 6.14 0.06
C SER A 138 4.68 4.83 0.82
N SER A 139 3.98 3.74 0.49
CA SER A 139 4.15 2.42 1.11
C SER A 139 5.54 1.84 0.83
N ARG A 140 6.00 1.91 -0.43
CA ARG A 140 7.35 1.44 -0.80
C ARG A 140 8.45 2.29 -0.18
N LYS A 141 8.27 3.61 -0.11
CA LYS A 141 9.18 4.52 0.60
C LYS A 141 9.25 4.17 2.08
N PHE A 142 8.11 3.96 2.73
CA PHE A 142 8.04 3.55 4.13
C PHE A 142 8.83 2.25 4.38
N LEU A 143 8.56 1.19 3.61
CA LEU A 143 9.23 -0.11 3.75
C LEU A 143 10.72 -0.09 3.38
N SER A 144 11.18 0.90 2.63
CA SER A 144 12.60 1.10 2.30
C SER A 144 13.32 2.00 3.31
N ILE A 145 12.62 2.97 3.90
CA ILE A 145 13.17 3.89 4.91
C ILE A 145 13.21 3.23 6.28
N SER A 146 12.24 2.38 6.63
CA SER A 146 12.17 1.78 7.95
C SER A 146 13.40 0.95 8.35
N PRO A 147 14.01 0.10 7.48
CA PRO A 147 15.25 -0.61 7.82
C PRO A 147 16.44 0.35 7.96
N VAL A 148 16.46 1.45 7.18
CA VAL A 148 17.52 2.47 7.25
C VAL A 148 17.47 3.20 8.60
N VAL A 149 16.28 3.62 9.04
CA VAL A 149 16.10 4.27 10.33
C VAL A 149 16.49 3.33 11.47
N LEU A 150 16.07 2.06 11.42
CA LEU A 150 16.43 1.06 12.43
C LEU A 150 17.95 0.81 12.47
N TYR A 151 18.61 0.77 11.31
CA TYR A 151 20.06 0.65 11.21
C TYR A 151 20.80 1.85 11.83
N LEU A 152 20.33 3.08 11.57
CA LEU A 152 20.93 4.29 12.15
C LEU A 152 20.77 4.31 13.68
N LEU A 153 19.59 3.97 14.19
CA LEU A 153 19.37 3.83 15.64
C LEU A 153 20.29 2.76 16.23
N THR A 154 20.37 1.60 15.59
CA THR A 154 21.23 0.50 16.02
C THR A 154 22.69 0.95 16.07
N SER A 155 23.17 1.65 15.04
CA SER A 155 24.55 2.15 14.97
C SER A 155 24.89 3.11 16.10
N PHE A 156 23.93 3.98 16.47
CA PHE A 156 24.05 4.89 17.60
C PHE A 156 24.17 4.13 18.93
N TYR A 157 23.32 3.13 19.17
CA TYR A 157 23.33 2.34 20.41
C TYR A 157 24.48 1.35 20.51
N THR A 158 25.03 0.89 19.38
CA THR A 158 26.25 0.06 19.35
C THR A 158 27.52 0.88 19.40
N LYS A 159 27.43 2.22 19.56
CA LYS A 159 28.57 3.16 19.59
C LYS A 159 29.53 2.97 18.42
N TYR A 160 29.02 2.58 17.26
CA TYR A 160 29.81 2.31 16.05
C TYR A 160 30.91 1.24 16.23
N ASP A 161 30.70 0.28 17.14
CA ASP A 161 31.58 -0.88 17.25
C ASP A 161 31.73 -1.60 15.89
N PRO A 162 32.97 -1.88 15.42
CA PRO A 162 33.19 -2.43 14.08
C PRO A 162 32.49 -3.77 13.82
N ALA A 163 32.40 -4.66 14.82
CA ALA A 163 31.78 -5.97 14.64
C ALA A 163 30.28 -5.83 14.41
N HIS A 164 29.61 -5.04 15.26
CA HIS A 164 28.19 -4.73 15.10
C HIS A 164 27.93 -3.96 13.80
N PHE A 165 28.79 -3.01 13.43
CA PHE A 165 28.67 -2.22 12.21
C PHE A 165 28.66 -3.08 10.95
N ILE A 166 29.59 -4.03 10.82
CA ILE A 166 29.67 -4.93 9.66
C ILE A 166 28.41 -5.80 9.55
N ILE A 167 27.98 -6.41 10.66
CA ILE A 167 26.78 -7.27 10.68
C ILE A 167 25.53 -6.48 10.30
N ASN A 168 25.36 -5.30 10.91
CA ASN A 168 24.21 -4.44 10.65
C ASN A 168 24.20 -3.94 9.21
N THR A 169 25.36 -3.56 8.66
CA THR A 169 25.49 -3.11 7.27
C THR A 169 25.18 -4.24 6.29
N ALA A 170 25.74 -5.43 6.50
CA ALA A 170 25.47 -6.60 5.66
C ALA A 170 23.96 -6.95 5.67
N SER A 171 23.33 -6.91 6.84
CA SER A 171 21.89 -7.15 6.96
C SER A 171 21.05 -6.09 6.23
N LEU A 172 21.45 -4.82 6.29
CA LEU A 172 20.76 -3.73 5.60
C LEU A 172 20.89 -3.86 4.08
N LEU A 173 22.10 -4.15 3.58
CA LEU A 173 22.33 -4.36 2.15
C LEU A 173 21.47 -5.52 1.63
N SER A 174 21.34 -6.62 2.38
CA SER A 174 20.54 -7.78 1.99
C SER A 174 19.07 -7.43 1.68
N VAL A 175 18.49 -6.45 2.40
CA VAL A 175 17.08 -6.05 2.25
C VAL A 175 16.90 -4.85 1.33
N LEU A 176 17.93 -4.00 1.17
CA LEU A 176 17.87 -2.84 0.28
C LEU A 176 18.20 -3.18 -1.17
N LEU A 177 19.20 -4.06 -1.42
CA LEU A 177 19.57 -4.48 -2.77
C LEU A 177 18.39 -4.93 -3.62
N PRO A 178 17.50 -5.85 -3.18
CA PRO A 178 16.37 -6.31 -3.99
C PRO A 178 15.26 -5.25 -4.16
N LYS A 179 15.32 -4.13 -3.43
CA LYS A 179 14.36 -3.01 -3.56
C LYS A 179 14.83 -1.94 -4.54
N LEU A 180 16.10 -1.94 -4.94
CA LEU A 180 16.61 -0.98 -5.91
C LEU A 180 15.94 -1.19 -7.27
N PRO A 181 15.60 -0.10 -7.99
CA PRO A 181 14.90 -0.19 -9.29
C PRO A 181 15.71 -0.95 -10.35
N GLN A 182 17.04 -1.03 -10.20
CA GLN A 182 17.93 -1.79 -11.08
C GLN A 182 17.74 -3.31 -10.97
N PHE A 183 17.19 -3.82 -9.87
CA PHE A 183 16.85 -5.24 -9.68
C PHE A 183 15.36 -5.52 -9.91
N HIS A 184 14.59 -4.54 -10.39
CA HIS A 184 13.18 -4.73 -10.71
C HIS A 184 13.05 -5.71 -11.90
N GLY A 185 12.52 -6.91 -11.64
CA GLY A 185 12.40 -7.99 -12.64
C GLY A 185 13.62 -8.89 -12.80
N VAL A 186 14.75 -8.58 -12.15
CA VAL A 186 15.96 -9.42 -12.16
C VAL A 186 16.22 -9.89 -10.74
N ARG A 187 15.51 -10.94 -10.33
CA ARG A 187 15.71 -11.57 -9.02
C ARG A 187 17.16 -12.04 -8.95
N VAL A 188 17.87 -11.62 -7.90
CA VAL A 188 19.32 -11.79 -7.66
C VAL A 188 19.83 -13.25 -7.78
N PHE A 189 18.97 -14.24 -8.01
CA PHE A 189 19.35 -15.64 -8.22
C PHE A 189 18.52 -16.38 -9.28
N GLY A 190 17.94 -15.70 -10.28
CA GLY A 190 17.30 -16.41 -11.41
C GLY A 190 16.16 -17.37 -11.04
N ILE A 191 15.54 -17.22 -9.85
CA ILE A 191 14.45 -18.08 -9.31
C ILE A 191 13.11 -17.81 -10.04
N ASN A 192 13.16 -17.39 -11.30
CA ASN A 192 12.01 -17.23 -12.16
C ASN A 192 12.40 -17.33 -13.64
N LYS A 193 13.22 -18.33 -14.00
CA LYS A 193 13.22 -18.84 -15.37
C LYS A 193 12.09 -19.85 -15.49
N TYR A 194 10.99 -19.44 -16.11
CA TYR A 194 10.01 -20.30 -16.73
C TYR A 194 9.69 -19.71 -18.10
#